data_AF-H1W0S1-F1
#
_entry.id   AF-H1W0S1-F1
#
_cell.length_a   1.000
_cell.length_b   1.000
_cell.length_c   1.000
_cell.angle_alpha   90.00
_cell.angle_beta   90.00
_cell.angle_gamma   90.00
#
_symmetry.space_group_name_H-M   'P 1'
#
loop_
_entity.id
_entity.type
_entity.pdbx_description
1 polymer ?
#
loop_
_entity_poly.entity_id
_entity_poly.type
_entity_poly.pdbx_seq_one_letter_code
_entity_poly.pdbx_strand_id
1 'polypeptide(L)'
;MKNYDQLASRVLAATPSAVQMDSYQPTNEAAECPGVASNWEVHGSALPPTPDSSLCECMVKSLSCTPKSGLKASAIGEIFGFICGADPASCNGINTNTTTGVYGAYSMCSDEQKLAFVMDSYYKAQRSASTACDHDGQAEVVSPSSDSSCSSALASASAANSAAATATAPVSSTANPSSSASGNAAAGNPYQPIFNFGGFAVGAYLVAAGAVGAAMVAL
;
A
#
# COMPACT_ATOMS: atom_id res chain seq x y z
N MET A 1 3.29 -46.53 -7.37
CA MET A 1 3.78 -45.59 -8.39
C MET A 1 5.26 -45.38 -8.12
N LYS A 2 6.17 -45.51 -9.11
CA LYS A 2 7.63 -45.53 -8.86
C LYS A 2 8.18 -44.33 -8.08
N ASN A 3 7.58 -43.15 -8.27
CA ASN A 3 7.99 -41.93 -7.56
C ASN A 3 7.52 -41.91 -6.09
N TYR A 4 6.41 -42.58 -5.78
CA TYR A 4 5.92 -42.70 -4.41
C TYR A 4 6.90 -43.51 -3.55
N ASP A 5 7.33 -44.67 -4.05
CA ASP A 5 8.24 -45.56 -3.32
C ASP A 5 9.61 -44.91 -3.10
N GLN A 6 10.11 -44.19 -4.11
CA GLN A 6 11.33 -43.40 -4.00
C GLN A 6 11.19 -42.26 -2.97
N LEU A 7 10.14 -41.45 -3.05
CA LEU A 7 9.91 -40.37 -2.08
C LEU A 7 9.77 -40.92 -0.66
N ALA A 8 8.98 -41.98 -0.46
CA ALA A 8 8.77 -42.63 0.83
C ALA A 8 10.11 -43.10 1.42
N SER A 9 10.95 -43.76 0.62
CA SER A 9 12.27 -44.22 1.08
C SER A 9 13.19 -43.07 1.51
N ARG A 10 13.16 -41.92 0.83
CA ARG A 10 14.01 -40.77 1.14
C ARG A 10 13.52 -39.97 2.33
N VAL A 11 12.21 -39.79 2.47
CA VAL A 11 11.61 -39.09 3.62
C VAL A 11 11.80 -39.88 4.90
N LEU A 12 11.56 -41.21 4.88
CA LEU A 12 11.77 -42.06 6.05
C LEU A 12 13.23 -42.17 6.48
N ALA A 13 14.17 -41.98 5.55
CA ALA A 13 15.60 -41.95 5.83
C ALA A 13 16.12 -40.57 6.27
N ALA A 14 15.31 -39.51 6.19
CA ALA A 14 15.75 -38.16 6.53
C ALA A 14 15.73 -37.94 8.04
N THR A 15 16.92 -37.75 8.62
CA THR A 15 17.09 -37.44 10.06
C THR A 15 17.83 -36.10 10.23
N PRO A 16 17.17 -34.95 9.98
CA PRO A 16 17.81 -33.66 10.13
C PRO A 16 18.14 -33.36 11.60
N SER A 17 19.27 -32.73 11.86
CA SER A 17 19.59 -32.18 13.17
C SER A 17 18.83 -30.87 13.37
N ALA A 18 17.98 -30.81 14.40
CA ALA A 18 17.21 -29.62 14.73
C ALA A 18 17.89 -28.80 15.85
N VAL A 19 17.58 -27.51 15.87
CA VAL A 19 17.90 -26.62 16.99
C VAL A 19 16.61 -26.39 17.77
N GLN A 20 16.67 -26.48 19.10
CA GLN A 20 15.49 -26.20 19.93
C GLN A 20 15.22 -24.69 19.93
N MET A 21 13.94 -24.31 19.91
CA MET A 21 13.53 -22.90 19.77
C MET A 21 14.07 -22.01 20.89
N ASP A 22 14.19 -22.54 22.12
CA ASP A 22 14.76 -21.86 23.28
C ASP A 22 16.28 -21.62 23.16
N SER A 23 16.98 -22.51 22.46
CA SER A 23 18.42 -22.44 22.17
C SER A 23 18.75 -21.65 20.91
N TYR A 24 17.74 -21.28 20.10
CA TYR A 24 17.94 -20.54 18.87
C TYR A 24 18.17 -19.05 19.15
N GLN A 25 19.41 -18.60 18.96
CA GLN A 25 19.84 -17.21 19.17
C GLN A 25 20.29 -16.61 17.83
N PRO A 26 19.37 -16.12 16.99
CA PRO A 26 19.71 -15.54 15.70
C PRO A 26 20.46 -14.22 15.87
N THR A 27 21.53 -14.06 15.11
CA THR A 27 22.32 -12.81 15.02
C THR A 27 22.31 -12.23 13.60
N ASN A 28 21.38 -12.67 12.76
CA ASN A 28 21.31 -12.25 11.37
C ASN A 28 20.66 -10.88 11.24
N GLU A 29 21.24 -10.05 10.39
CA GLU A 29 20.67 -8.77 9.97
C GLU A 29 19.82 -8.95 8.71
N ALA A 30 18.99 -7.94 8.41
CA ALA A 30 18.25 -7.90 7.16
C ALA A 30 19.23 -7.86 5.98
N ALA A 31 19.05 -8.76 5.01
CA ALA A 31 19.84 -8.73 3.78
C ALA A 31 19.51 -7.47 2.97
N GLU A 32 20.54 -6.88 2.35
CA GLU A 32 20.33 -5.80 1.40
C GLU A 32 19.52 -6.29 0.19
N CYS A 33 18.57 -5.47 -0.23
CA CYS A 33 17.81 -5.77 -1.43
C CYS A 33 18.69 -5.57 -2.68
N PRO A 34 18.57 -6.41 -3.72
CA PRO A 34 19.32 -6.22 -4.95
C PRO A 34 19.04 -4.84 -5.56
N GLY A 35 20.10 -4.23 -6.11
CA GLY A 35 19.97 -2.99 -6.87
C GLY A 35 19.21 -3.21 -8.18
N VAL A 36 18.63 -2.13 -8.71
CA VAL A 36 17.96 -2.14 -10.01
C VAL A 36 18.98 -2.38 -11.13
N ALA A 37 18.70 -3.33 -12.02
CA ALA A 37 19.50 -3.69 -13.19
C ALA A 37 18.60 -4.21 -14.32
N SER A 38 19.16 -4.44 -15.51
CA SER A 38 18.41 -4.95 -16.67
C SER A 38 17.75 -6.32 -16.44
N ASN A 39 18.22 -7.09 -15.46
CA ASN A 39 17.66 -8.38 -15.05
C ASN A 39 16.92 -8.31 -13.70
N TRP A 40 16.81 -7.12 -13.11
CA TRP A 40 16.13 -6.88 -11.84
C TRP A 40 15.54 -5.46 -11.78
N GLU A 41 14.28 -5.30 -12.18
CA GLU A 41 13.65 -3.98 -12.38
C GLU A 41 12.78 -3.52 -11.19
N VAL A 42 13.09 -4.02 -9.99
CA VAL A 42 12.34 -3.74 -8.76
C VAL A 42 13.20 -3.00 -7.76
N HIS A 43 12.74 -1.83 -7.34
CA HIS A 43 13.36 -1.04 -6.30
C HIS A 43 13.19 -1.74 -4.94
N GLY A 44 14.31 -2.03 -4.28
CA GLY A 44 14.34 -2.93 -3.12
C GLY A 44 13.54 -2.49 -1.90
N SER A 45 13.51 -1.18 -1.60
CA SER A 45 12.87 -0.64 -0.39
C SER A 45 11.52 0.04 -0.65
N ALA A 46 11.05 0.08 -1.89
CA ALA A 46 9.85 0.84 -2.27
C ALA A 46 8.69 -0.10 -2.61
N LEU A 47 7.81 -0.28 -1.64
CA LEU A 47 6.60 -1.07 -1.79
C LEU A 47 5.42 -0.17 -2.21
N PRO A 48 4.45 -0.71 -2.98
CA PRO A 48 3.19 -0.02 -3.22
C PRO A 48 2.47 0.33 -1.91
N PRO A 49 1.61 1.36 -1.92
CA PRO A 49 0.74 1.67 -0.79
C PRO A 49 -0.13 0.46 -0.41
N THR A 50 -0.38 0.30 0.88
CA THR A 50 -1.37 -0.68 1.36
C THR A 50 -2.74 -0.38 0.75
N PRO A 51 -3.45 -1.37 0.19
CA PRO A 51 -4.80 -1.17 -0.32
C PRO A 51 -5.76 -0.57 0.71
N ASP A 52 -6.43 0.52 0.32
CA ASP A 52 -7.46 1.21 1.12
C ASP A 52 -8.73 1.37 0.28
N SER A 53 -9.72 0.51 0.54
CA SER A 53 -11.00 0.53 -0.18
C SER A 53 -11.79 1.80 0.09
N SER A 54 -11.68 2.38 1.29
CA SER A 54 -12.41 3.59 1.66
C SER A 54 -11.90 4.80 0.88
N LEU A 55 -10.60 4.90 0.67
CA LEU A 55 -10.00 5.93 -0.18
C LEU A 55 -10.44 5.77 -1.64
N CYS A 56 -10.45 4.54 -2.17
CA CYS A 56 -10.88 4.28 -3.55
C CYS A 56 -12.36 4.60 -3.76
N GLU A 57 -13.23 4.28 -2.81
CA GLU A 57 -14.65 4.64 -2.85
C GLU A 57 -14.86 6.17 -2.75
N CYS A 58 -14.15 6.83 -1.83
CA CYS A 58 -14.15 8.28 -1.72
C CYS A 58 -13.70 8.95 -3.01
N MET A 59 -12.66 8.40 -3.65
CA MET A 59 -12.15 8.88 -4.93
C MET A 59 -13.26 8.80 -5.99
N VAL A 60 -13.89 7.64 -6.20
CA VAL A 60 -14.95 7.49 -7.21
C VAL A 60 -16.14 8.40 -6.94
N LYS A 61 -16.59 8.53 -5.68
CA LYS A 61 -17.69 9.43 -5.30
C LYS A 61 -17.39 10.91 -5.54
N SER A 62 -16.12 11.30 -5.63
CA SER A 62 -15.70 12.69 -5.84
C SER A 62 -15.61 13.10 -7.31
N LEU A 63 -15.78 12.15 -8.24
CA LEU A 63 -15.61 12.37 -9.68
C LEU A 63 -16.88 12.92 -10.32
N SER A 64 -16.71 13.64 -11.43
CA SER A 64 -17.80 14.14 -12.28
C SER A 64 -17.89 13.43 -13.63
N CYS A 65 -16.92 12.59 -13.99
CA CYS A 65 -17.00 11.66 -15.11
C CYS A 65 -16.70 10.24 -14.65
N THR A 66 -17.59 9.29 -14.92
CA THR A 66 -17.42 7.90 -14.50
C THR A 66 -17.73 6.92 -15.63
N PRO A 67 -17.02 5.78 -15.71
CA PRO A 67 -17.35 4.70 -16.63
C PRO A 67 -18.72 4.11 -16.29
N LYS A 68 -19.44 3.67 -17.31
CA LYS A 68 -20.65 2.86 -17.12
C LYS A 68 -20.27 1.48 -16.59
N SER A 69 -21.20 0.85 -15.88
CA SER A 69 -21.00 -0.50 -15.35
C SER A 69 -20.94 -1.56 -16.45
N GLY A 70 -20.19 -2.63 -16.20
CA GLY A 70 -20.14 -3.79 -17.10
C GLY A 70 -19.28 -3.59 -18.36
N LEU A 71 -18.29 -2.69 -18.32
CA LEU A 71 -17.32 -2.55 -19.40
C LEU A 71 -16.51 -3.85 -19.57
N LYS A 72 -16.23 -4.19 -20.82
CA LYS A 72 -15.32 -5.30 -21.14
C LYS A 72 -13.88 -4.87 -20.87
N ALA A 73 -13.03 -5.80 -20.44
CA ALA A 73 -11.62 -5.53 -20.22
C ALA A 73 -10.90 -4.91 -21.44
N SER A 74 -11.30 -5.26 -22.66
CA SER A 74 -10.77 -4.65 -23.88
C SER A 74 -11.08 -3.16 -23.97
N ALA A 75 -12.32 -2.74 -23.64
CA ALA A 75 -12.75 -1.36 -23.65
C ALA A 75 -12.03 -0.54 -22.56
N ILE A 76 -11.86 -1.11 -21.37
CA ILE A 76 -11.07 -0.51 -20.29
C ILE A 76 -9.63 -0.25 -20.78
N GLY A 77 -9.00 -1.23 -21.42
CA GLY A 77 -7.65 -1.10 -21.98
C GLY A 77 -7.56 -0.05 -23.09
N GLU A 78 -8.55 0.01 -24.00
CA GLU A 78 -8.62 1.01 -25.07
C GLU A 78 -8.75 2.44 -24.51
N ILE A 79 -9.63 2.66 -23.53
CA ILE A 79 -9.80 3.97 -22.91
C ILE A 79 -8.52 4.38 -22.16
N PHE A 80 -7.90 3.48 -21.38
CA PHE A 80 -6.62 3.78 -20.75
C PHE A 80 -5.55 4.13 -21.78
N GLY A 81 -5.41 3.34 -22.84
CA GLY A 81 -4.44 3.59 -23.90
C GLY A 81 -4.64 4.94 -24.59
N PHE A 82 -5.90 5.29 -24.88
CA PHE A 82 -6.24 6.59 -25.45
C PHE A 82 -5.90 7.74 -24.49
N ILE A 83 -6.41 7.71 -23.26
CA ILE A 83 -6.23 8.81 -22.32
C ILE A 83 -4.77 8.97 -21.92
N CYS A 84 -4.11 7.90 -21.47
CA CYS A 84 -2.72 7.98 -21.02
C CYS A 84 -1.75 8.29 -22.18
N GLY A 85 -2.13 7.97 -23.42
CA GLY A 85 -1.37 8.34 -24.61
C GLY A 85 -1.55 9.80 -25.02
N ALA A 86 -2.78 10.34 -24.92
CA ALA A 86 -3.10 11.72 -25.27
C ALA A 86 -2.72 12.73 -24.17
N ASP A 87 -2.92 12.35 -22.91
CA ASP A 87 -2.59 13.12 -21.71
C ASP A 87 -2.03 12.21 -20.60
N PRO A 88 -0.70 11.96 -20.61
CA PRO A 88 -0.05 11.13 -19.61
C PRO A 88 -0.26 11.61 -18.17
N ALA A 89 -0.47 12.91 -17.97
CA ALA A 89 -0.65 13.49 -16.63
C ALA A 89 -1.93 13.01 -15.96
N SER A 90 -2.98 12.69 -16.73
CA SER A 90 -4.23 12.12 -16.21
C SER A 90 -4.04 10.73 -15.59
N CYS A 91 -2.93 10.04 -15.88
CA CYS A 91 -2.65 8.70 -15.36
C CYS A 91 -1.67 8.67 -14.18
N ASN A 92 -1.10 9.82 -13.80
CA ASN A 92 -0.11 9.89 -12.71
C ASN A 92 -0.63 9.34 -11.38
N GLY A 93 -1.91 9.57 -11.06
CA GLY A 93 -2.49 9.11 -9.80
C GLY A 93 -2.66 7.59 -9.68
N ILE A 94 -2.59 6.86 -10.79
CA ILE A 94 -2.73 5.38 -10.82
C ILE A 94 -1.46 4.66 -11.23
N ASN A 95 -0.42 5.40 -11.64
CA ASN A 95 0.81 4.84 -12.17
C ASN A 95 1.56 4.00 -11.13
N THR A 96 2.23 2.96 -11.62
CA THR A 96 3.01 2.01 -10.83
C THR A 96 4.36 1.85 -11.52
N ASN A 97 5.42 2.44 -10.96
CA ASN A 97 6.78 2.30 -11.47
C ASN A 97 7.63 1.55 -10.46
N THR A 98 7.84 0.26 -10.71
CA THR A 98 8.60 -0.62 -9.81
C THR A 98 10.10 -0.33 -9.83
N THR A 99 10.61 0.26 -10.92
CA THR A 99 12.03 0.55 -11.10
C THR A 99 12.46 1.78 -10.30
N THR A 100 11.64 2.83 -10.31
CA THR A 100 11.86 4.03 -9.47
C THR A 100 11.22 3.91 -8.09
N GLY A 101 10.35 2.91 -7.88
CA GLY A 101 9.60 2.76 -6.64
C GLY A 101 8.55 3.86 -6.43
N VAL A 102 8.03 4.43 -7.53
CA VAL A 102 7.05 5.51 -7.50
C VAL A 102 5.67 4.94 -7.80
N TYR A 103 4.73 5.17 -6.88
CA TYR A 103 3.37 4.69 -6.96
C TYR A 103 2.40 5.84 -6.75
N GLY A 104 1.42 5.97 -7.63
CA GLY A 104 0.29 6.88 -7.43
C GLY A 104 -0.57 6.44 -6.25
N ALA A 105 -1.24 7.40 -5.61
CA ALA A 105 -2.08 7.18 -4.44
C ALA A 105 -3.32 6.31 -4.72
N TYR A 106 -3.65 6.04 -5.99
CA TYR A 106 -4.76 5.17 -6.42
C TYR A 106 -4.26 3.91 -7.15
N SER A 107 -2.95 3.65 -7.17
CA SER A 107 -2.33 2.46 -7.79
C SER A 107 -2.86 1.13 -7.23
N MET A 108 -3.38 1.14 -6.00
CA MET A 108 -3.97 0.01 -5.30
C MET A 108 -5.48 -0.18 -5.53
N CYS A 109 -6.16 0.77 -6.17
CA CYS A 109 -7.59 0.66 -6.47
C CYS A 109 -7.87 -0.35 -7.60
N SER A 110 -9.13 -0.79 -7.74
CA SER A 110 -9.53 -1.69 -8.83
C SER A 110 -9.38 -1.01 -10.20
N ASP A 111 -9.30 -1.80 -11.27
CA ASP A 111 -9.12 -1.26 -12.63
C ASP A 111 -10.29 -0.36 -13.05
N GLU A 112 -11.52 -0.68 -12.64
CA GLU A 112 -12.71 0.16 -12.88
C GLU A 112 -12.62 1.50 -12.12
N GLN A 113 -12.14 1.49 -10.88
CA GLN A 113 -11.94 2.70 -10.08
C GLN A 113 -10.81 3.56 -10.65
N LYS A 114 -9.70 2.94 -11.05
CA LYS A 114 -8.60 3.62 -11.73
C LYS A 114 -9.06 4.25 -13.04
N LEU A 115 -9.88 3.54 -13.80
CA LEU A 115 -10.44 4.05 -15.04
C LEU A 115 -11.30 5.29 -14.77
N ALA A 116 -12.17 5.24 -13.76
CA ALA A 116 -12.95 6.39 -13.34
C ALA A 116 -12.07 7.61 -13.03
N PHE A 117 -11.02 7.42 -12.22
CA PHE A 117 -10.07 8.49 -11.91
C PHE A 117 -9.44 9.12 -13.16
N VAL A 118 -8.98 8.27 -14.09
CA VAL A 118 -8.30 8.71 -15.32
C VAL A 118 -9.26 9.45 -16.25
N MET A 119 -10.49 8.96 -16.41
CA MET A 119 -11.53 9.60 -17.23
C MET A 119 -11.92 10.96 -16.68
N ASP A 120 -12.11 11.07 -15.37
CA ASP A 120 -12.41 12.34 -14.71
C ASP A 120 -11.25 13.34 -14.79
N SER A 121 -10.01 12.86 -14.61
CA SER A 121 -8.81 13.69 -14.76
C SER A 121 -8.70 14.25 -16.17
N TYR A 122 -8.92 13.41 -17.18
CA TYR A 122 -8.91 13.81 -18.59
C TYR A 122 -10.05 14.77 -18.92
N TYR A 123 -11.26 14.48 -18.45
CA TYR A 123 -12.42 15.35 -18.61
C TYR A 123 -12.16 16.76 -18.05
N LYS A 124 -11.57 16.85 -16.86
CA LYS A 124 -11.18 18.13 -16.23
C LYS A 124 -10.07 18.84 -17.00
N ALA A 125 -9.04 18.12 -17.44
CA ALA A 125 -7.99 18.68 -18.29
C ALA A 125 -8.56 19.27 -19.59
N GLN A 126 -9.65 18.67 -20.09
CA GLN A 126 -10.29 19.03 -21.36
C GLN A 126 -11.38 20.11 -21.13
N ARG A 127 -11.28 20.84 -20.02
CA ARG A 127 -12.19 21.92 -19.60
C ARG A 127 -13.64 21.45 -19.46
N SER A 128 -13.84 20.20 -19.06
CA SER A 128 -15.15 19.60 -18.86
C SER A 128 -16.02 19.61 -20.12
N ALA A 129 -15.40 19.46 -21.30
CA ALA A 129 -16.14 19.27 -22.55
C ALA A 129 -16.90 17.94 -22.51
N SER A 130 -18.21 17.95 -22.79
CA SER A 130 -19.05 16.75 -22.71
C SER A 130 -18.53 15.59 -23.57
N THR A 131 -17.93 15.90 -24.73
CA THR A 131 -17.31 14.93 -25.62
C THR A 131 -16.07 14.25 -25.03
N ALA A 132 -15.42 14.86 -24.03
CA ALA A 132 -14.24 14.29 -23.37
C ALA A 132 -14.62 13.23 -22.32
N CYS A 133 -15.88 13.17 -21.86
CA CYS A 133 -16.37 12.13 -20.96
C CYS A 133 -17.14 11.02 -21.69
N ASP A 134 -17.56 11.23 -22.94
CA ASP A 134 -18.47 10.28 -23.62
C ASP A 134 -17.82 8.92 -23.90
N HIS A 135 -16.57 8.91 -24.40
CA HIS A 135 -15.80 7.70 -24.75
C HIS A 135 -16.64 6.67 -25.53
N ASP A 136 -17.26 7.08 -26.64
CA ASP A 136 -18.16 6.24 -27.45
C ASP A 136 -19.37 5.71 -26.65
N GLY A 137 -19.90 6.56 -25.77
CA GLY A 137 -21.00 6.24 -24.87
C GLY A 137 -20.65 5.27 -23.73
N GLN A 138 -19.36 5.04 -23.45
CA GLN A 138 -18.89 4.14 -22.38
C GLN A 138 -18.76 4.82 -21.02
N ALA A 139 -18.89 6.14 -20.95
CA ALA A 139 -18.95 6.89 -19.70
C ALA A 139 -20.12 7.87 -19.66
N GLU A 140 -20.30 8.45 -18.49
CA GLU A 140 -21.34 9.41 -18.21
C GLU A 140 -20.85 10.50 -17.24
N VAL A 141 -21.39 11.70 -17.44
CA VAL A 141 -21.19 12.82 -16.52
C VAL A 141 -22.14 12.65 -15.35
N VAL A 142 -21.58 12.64 -14.14
CA VAL A 142 -22.30 12.47 -12.88
C VAL A 142 -22.07 13.66 -11.97
N SER A 143 -22.97 13.84 -10.99
CA SER A 143 -22.79 14.85 -9.95
C SER A 143 -21.93 14.26 -8.81
N PRO A 144 -20.77 14.85 -8.47
CA PRO A 144 -19.97 14.40 -7.35
C PRO A 144 -20.75 14.44 -6.04
N SER A 145 -20.58 13.42 -5.19
CA SER A 145 -21.25 13.30 -3.90
C SER A 145 -20.32 12.69 -2.83
N SER A 146 -19.18 13.33 -2.58
CA SER A 146 -18.24 12.89 -1.53
C SER A 146 -18.69 13.36 -0.14
N ASP A 147 -18.71 12.44 0.82
CA ASP A 147 -18.95 12.75 2.23
C ASP A 147 -17.81 13.58 2.83
N SER A 148 -18.09 14.36 3.89
CA SER A 148 -17.06 15.15 4.59
C SER A 148 -15.94 14.30 5.20
N SER A 149 -16.21 13.02 5.48
CA SER A 149 -15.23 12.03 5.92
C SER A 149 -14.15 11.73 4.87
N CYS A 150 -14.44 11.95 3.58
CA CYS A 150 -13.49 11.71 2.49
C CYS A 150 -12.45 12.82 2.34
N SER A 151 -12.73 14.04 2.82
CA SER A 151 -11.94 15.23 2.52
C SER A 151 -10.45 15.11 2.89
N SER A 152 -10.14 14.56 4.06
CA SER A 152 -8.74 14.41 4.52
C SER A 152 -7.98 13.35 3.72
N ALA A 153 -8.64 12.22 3.41
CA ALA A 153 -8.06 11.14 2.63
C ALA A 153 -7.80 11.58 1.18
N LEU A 154 -8.75 12.27 0.56
CA LEU A 154 -8.63 12.82 -0.79
C LEU A 154 -7.56 13.90 -0.88
N ALA A 155 -7.45 14.79 0.12
CA ALA A 155 -6.39 15.79 0.18
C ALA A 155 -5.00 15.15 0.29
N SER A 156 -4.88 14.13 1.14
CA SER A 156 -3.63 13.36 1.31
C SER A 156 -3.23 12.64 0.02
N ALA A 157 -4.19 11.99 -0.65
CA ALA A 157 -3.96 11.33 -1.93
C ALA A 157 -3.57 12.33 -3.04
N SER A 158 -4.19 13.50 -3.07
CA SER A 158 -3.85 14.57 -4.04
C SER A 158 -2.42 15.08 -3.85
N ALA A 159 -1.98 15.24 -2.60
CA ALA A 159 -0.60 15.61 -2.29
C ALA A 159 0.40 14.51 -2.70
N ALA A 160 0.07 13.25 -2.39
CA ALA A 160 0.89 12.10 -2.78
C ALA A 160 1.01 11.96 -4.31
N ASN A 161 -0.09 12.14 -5.04
CA ASN A 161 -0.10 12.12 -6.50
C ASN A 161 0.75 13.26 -7.10
N SER A 162 0.71 14.45 -6.50
CA SER A 162 1.53 15.59 -6.94
C SER A 162 3.02 15.32 -6.76
N ALA A 163 3.41 14.70 -5.64
CA ALA A 163 4.78 14.27 -5.41
C ALA A 163 5.19 13.18 -6.42
N ALA A 164 4.36 12.13 -6.57
CA ALA A 164 4.62 11.02 -7.47
C ALA A 164 4.76 11.45 -8.95
N ALA A 165 3.98 12.45 -9.40
CA ALA A 165 3.99 12.95 -10.76
C ALA A 165 5.35 13.51 -11.23
N THR A 166 6.23 13.90 -10.31
CA THR A 166 7.55 14.49 -10.62
C THR A 166 8.71 13.67 -10.10
N ALA A 167 8.42 12.55 -9.44
CA ALA A 167 9.42 11.77 -8.74
C ALA A 167 10.20 10.85 -9.67
N THR A 168 11.53 10.85 -9.50
CA THR A 168 12.45 9.91 -10.17
C THR A 168 13.00 8.85 -9.22
N ALA A 169 12.55 8.86 -7.97
CA ALA A 169 12.95 7.98 -6.88
C ALA A 169 11.76 7.84 -5.92
N PRO A 170 11.77 6.86 -4.98
CA PRO A 170 10.63 6.61 -4.12
C PRO A 170 10.24 7.87 -3.34
N VAL A 171 8.94 8.16 -3.33
CA VAL A 171 8.37 9.24 -2.52
C VAL A 171 7.86 8.65 -1.21
N SER A 172 8.23 9.26 -0.09
CA SER A 172 7.68 8.90 1.21
C SER A 172 6.22 9.35 1.27
N SER A 173 5.29 8.55 0.74
CA SER A 173 3.87 8.70 1.05
C SER A 173 3.68 8.50 2.55
N THR A 174 2.92 9.36 3.21
CA THR A 174 2.73 9.51 4.66
C THR A 174 2.15 8.31 5.41
N ALA A 175 2.34 7.08 4.94
CA ALA A 175 2.35 5.90 5.78
C ALA A 175 3.76 5.74 6.34
N ASN A 176 3.89 5.94 7.65
CA ASN A 176 5.05 5.66 8.49
C ASN A 176 6.10 4.79 7.78
N PRO A 177 7.29 5.32 7.42
CA PRO A 177 8.39 4.43 7.13
C PRO A 177 8.62 3.70 8.46
N SER A 178 8.19 2.45 8.55
CA SER A 178 8.77 1.55 9.52
C SER A 178 10.23 1.46 9.11
N SER A 179 11.02 2.38 9.65
CA SER A 179 12.43 2.20 9.86
C SER A 179 12.58 0.78 10.37
N SER A 180 13.26 -0.03 9.57
CA SER A 180 13.68 -1.36 9.97
C SER A 180 14.63 -1.19 11.14
N ALA A 181 14.08 -1.02 12.34
CA ALA A 181 14.78 -1.39 13.55
C ALA A 181 14.97 -2.90 13.44
N SER A 182 16.23 -3.31 13.46
CA SER A 182 16.69 -4.69 13.51
C SER A 182 15.87 -5.47 14.53
N GLY A 183 14.93 -6.24 14.01
CA GLY A 183 14.03 -7.09 14.76
C GLY A 183 13.89 -8.37 13.97
N ASN A 184 14.49 -9.43 14.50
CA ASN A 184 14.59 -10.76 13.92
C ASN A 184 13.31 -11.16 13.18
N ALA A 185 13.46 -11.55 11.92
CA ALA A 185 12.38 -12.07 11.09
C ALA A 185 11.87 -13.42 11.63
N ALA A 186 10.97 -13.34 12.61
CA ALA A 186 10.03 -14.40 12.93
C ALA A 186 8.64 -13.91 12.51
N ALA A 187 7.88 -14.76 11.83
CA ALA A 187 6.52 -14.45 11.37
C ALA A 187 5.65 -13.99 12.55
N GLY A 188 5.38 -12.68 12.60
CA GLY A 188 4.54 -12.06 13.62
C GLY A 188 3.09 -12.47 13.43
N ASN A 189 2.59 -13.27 14.36
CA ASN A 189 1.21 -13.73 14.47
C ASN A 189 0.24 -12.52 14.52
N PRO A 190 -0.78 -12.39 13.63
CA PRO A 190 -1.61 -11.18 13.50
C PRO A 190 -2.69 -11.00 14.57
N TYR A 191 -2.56 -11.63 15.73
CA TYR A 191 -3.47 -11.45 16.86
C TYR A 191 -2.69 -10.96 18.08
N GLN A 192 -2.84 -9.69 18.42
CA GLN A 192 -2.52 -9.17 19.75
C GLN A 192 -3.83 -8.74 20.41
N PRO A 193 -4.29 -9.40 21.50
CA PRO A 193 -5.42 -8.92 22.27
C PRO A 193 -5.01 -7.72 23.13
N ILE A 194 -5.89 -6.72 23.19
CA ILE A 194 -5.72 -5.35 23.74
C ILE A 194 -5.61 -5.30 25.29
N PHE A 195 -5.35 -6.41 25.98
CA PHE A 195 -5.22 -6.41 27.45
C PHE A 195 -3.95 -7.10 27.93
N ASN A 196 -2.85 -6.33 28.00
CA ASN A 196 -1.61 -6.77 28.63
C ASN A 196 -1.54 -6.30 30.08
N PHE A 197 -1.73 -7.23 31.03
CA PHE A 197 -1.63 -7.02 32.48
C PHE A 197 -0.22 -6.59 32.95
N GLY A 198 0.80 -6.63 32.08
CA GLY A 198 2.15 -6.16 32.40
C GLY A 198 2.29 -4.63 32.56
N GLY A 199 1.42 -3.84 31.92
CA GLY A 199 1.46 -2.37 32.03
C GLY A 199 1.06 -1.83 33.41
N PHE A 200 0.24 -2.58 34.14
CA PHE A 200 -0.23 -2.18 35.47
C PHE A 200 0.85 -2.33 36.53
N ALA A 201 1.72 -3.34 36.40
CA ALA A 201 2.83 -3.58 37.32
C ALA A 201 3.93 -2.52 37.22
N VAL A 202 4.23 -2.06 36.00
CA VAL A 202 5.23 -1.00 35.76
C VAL A 202 4.70 0.37 36.20
N GLY A 203 3.42 0.66 35.96
CA GLY A 203 2.77 1.89 36.43
C GLY A 203 2.71 2.00 37.96
N ALA A 204 2.36 0.89 38.65
CA ALA A 204 2.32 0.85 40.10
C ALA A 204 3.72 1.02 40.75
N TYR A 205 4.76 0.46 40.13
CA TYR A 205 6.13 0.59 40.62
C TYR A 205 6.66 2.03 40.53
N LEU A 206 6.35 2.76 39.45
CA LEU A 206 6.78 4.15 39.28
C LEU A 206 6.07 5.11 40.24
N VAL A 207 4.79 4.87 40.55
CA VAL A 207 4.05 5.66 41.54
C VAL A 207 4.58 5.43 42.95
N ALA A 208 4.88 4.16 43.30
CA ALA A 208 5.46 3.83 44.61
C ALA A 208 6.86 4.43 44.79
N ALA A 209 7.71 4.37 43.75
CA ALA A 209 9.05 4.96 43.77
C ALA A 209 9.01 6.50 43.90
N GLY A 210 8.04 7.15 43.24
CA GLY A 210 7.83 8.60 43.36
C GLY A 210 7.39 9.03 44.75
N ALA A 211 6.51 8.26 45.41
CA ALA A 211 6.06 8.54 46.77
C ALA A 211 7.18 8.40 47.81
N VAL A 212 8.04 7.40 47.66
CA VAL A 212 9.20 7.19 48.55
C VAL A 212 10.26 8.29 48.34
N GLY A 213 10.49 8.71 47.09
CA GLY A 213 11.40 9.83 46.79
C GLY A 213 10.93 11.17 47.36
N ALA A 214 9.63 11.45 47.31
CA ALA A 214 9.07 12.68 47.89
C ALA A 214 9.12 12.68 49.43
N ALA A 215 8.98 11.52 50.09
CA ALA A 215 9.09 11.41 51.54
C ALA A 215 10.52 11.64 52.07
N MET A 216 11.55 11.28 51.30
CA MET A 216 12.96 11.52 51.67
C MET A 216 13.39 12.99 51.56
N VAL A 217 12.63 13.82 50.85
CA VAL A 217 12.92 15.26 50.68
C VAL A 217 12.18 16.11 51.72
N ALA A 218 11.22 15.53 52.44
CA ALA A 218 10.37 16.22 53.41
C ALA A 218 10.72 15.93 54.89
N LEU A 219 11.90 15.33 55.17
CA LEU A 219 12.40 15.02 56.50
C LEU A 219 13.75 15.69 56.77
#